data_AF-A0A0K0DHH3-F1
#
_entry.id   AF-A0A0K0DHH3-F1
#
_cell.length_a   1.000
_cell.length_b   1.000
_cell.length_c   1.000
_cell.angle_alpha   90.00
_cell.angle_beta   90.00
_cell.angle_gamma   90.00
#
_symmetry.space_group_name_H-M   'P 1'
#
loop_
_entity.id
_entity.type
_entity.pdbx_description
1 polymer ?
#
loop_
_entity_poly.entity_id
_entity_poly.type
_entity_poly.pdbx_seq_one_letter_code
_entity_poly.pdbx_strand_id
1 'polypeptide(L)'
;MFFFSGSSNGSLGKLDVESGKVTTFGNSGVRSVCTLSGGTMVASGHSLGQVLIWDCREGSFQPSVVCVPSKRRLDAVTAITNHSAQTNLVCLSFGTDHGVVGFCDVRGVSHDLITNSYDAATSTVTQVGFHPECGNHLVCASADGSLVHWDVSAVNTLLNSIRLLPYNNTHTTQS
;
A
#
# COMPACT_ATOMS: atom_id res chain seq x y z
N MET A 1 -13.35 -9.69 -16.47
CA MET A 1 -12.53 -8.53 -16.00
C MET A 1 -13.34 -7.71 -15.00
N PHE A 2 -12.74 -7.17 -13.92
CA PHE A 2 -13.46 -6.32 -12.94
C PHE A 2 -12.93 -4.87 -12.94
N PHE A 3 -13.83 -3.90 -12.75
CA PHE A 3 -13.49 -2.51 -12.46
C PHE A 3 -14.01 -2.10 -11.09
N PHE A 4 -13.26 -1.24 -10.39
CA PHE A 4 -13.64 -0.69 -9.10
C PHE A 4 -13.70 0.84 -9.17
N SER A 5 -14.73 1.42 -8.56
CA SER A 5 -14.87 2.87 -8.45
C SER A 5 -15.28 3.27 -7.04
N GLY A 6 -14.62 4.26 -6.47
CA GLY A 6 -14.94 4.82 -5.16
C GLY A 6 -15.68 6.15 -5.27
N SER A 7 -16.60 6.40 -4.35
CA SER A 7 -17.34 7.66 -4.25
C SER A 7 -17.18 8.31 -2.88
N SER A 8 -17.23 9.64 -2.85
CA SER A 8 -17.21 10.44 -1.63
C SER A 8 -18.42 10.20 -0.72
N ASN A 9 -19.52 9.66 -1.26
CA ASN A 9 -20.69 9.23 -0.48
C ASN A 9 -20.47 7.90 0.27
N GLY A 10 -19.27 7.29 0.12
CA GLY A 10 -18.86 6.07 0.78
C GLY A 10 -19.20 4.78 0.04
N SER A 11 -19.73 4.87 -1.17
CA SER A 11 -19.96 3.73 -2.04
C SER A 11 -18.68 3.34 -2.80
N LEU A 12 -18.40 2.04 -2.82
CA LEU A 12 -17.44 1.36 -3.69
C LEU A 12 -18.24 0.48 -4.66
N GLY A 13 -18.19 0.81 -5.94
CA GLY A 13 -18.78 0.04 -7.02
C GLY A 13 -17.79 -0.98 -7.56
N LYS A 14 -18.24 -2.21 -7.78
CA LYS A 14 -17.56 -3.27 -8.54
C LYS A 14 -18.39 -3.59 -9.78
N LEU A 15 -17.79 -3.46 -10.95
CA LEU A 15 -18.38 -3.83 -12.23
C LEU A 15 -17.71 -5.11 -12.73
N ASP A 16 -18.50 -6.14 -12.96
CA ASP A 16 -18.12 -7.28 -13.78
C ASP A 16 -18.36 -6.95 -15.26
N VAL A 17 -17.27 -6.87 -16.02
CA VAL A 17 -17.32 -6.50 -17.45
C VAL A 17 -17.99 -7.58 -18.29
N GLU A 18 -17.84 -8.86 -17.91
CA GLU A 18 -18.34 -9.97 -18.71
C GLU A 18 -19.85 -10.14 -18.54
N SER A 19 -20.35 -9.98 -17.31
CA SER A 19 -21.78 -10.08 -17.03
C SER A 19 -22.53 -8.73 -17.06
N GLY A 20 -21.80 -7.61 -17.09
CA GLY A 20 -22.35 -6.26 -16.94
C GLY A 20 -22.91 -5.99 -15.53
N LYS A 21 -22.72 -6.91 -14.57
CA LYS A 21 -23.29 -6.80 -13.24
C LYS A 21 -22.53 -5.77 -12.41
N VAL A 22 -23.26 -4.80 -11.87
CA VAL A 22 -22.73 -3.83 -10.91
C VAL A 22 -23.16 -4.22 -9.50
N THR A 23 -22.20 -4.30 -8.60
CA THR A 23 -22.42 -4.50 -7.17
C THR A 23 -21.82 -3.33 -6.40
N THR A 24 -22.57 -2.75 -5.48
CA THR A 24 -22.13 -1.63 -4.65
C THR A 24 -22.06 -2.06 -3.18
N PHE A 25 -20.95 -1.74 -2.53
CA PHE A 25 -20.73 -1.93 -1.10
C PHE A 25 -20.09 -0.66 -0.56
N GLY A 26 -20.19 -0.37 0.73
CA GLY A 26 -19.75 0.93 1.23
C GLY A 26 -19.49 0.97 2.72
N ASN A 27 -18.80 2.01 3.15
CA ASN A 27 -18.53 2.26 4.57
C ASN A 27 -18.48 3.77 4.84
N SER A 28 -17.45 4.45 4.35
CA SER A 28 -17.26 5.91 4.46
C SER A 28 -16.60 6.46 3.20
N GLY A 29 -16.58 7.78 3.02
CA GLY A 29 -16.15 8.42 1.77
C GLY A 29 -14.83 7.89 1.20
N VAL A 30 -14.89 7.23 0.04
CA VAL A 30 -13.72 6.60 -0.59
C VAL A 30 -12.89 7.68 -1.30
N ARG A 31 -11.58 7.68 -1.05
CA ARG A 31 -10.61 8.64 -1.59
C ARG A 31 -9.66 8.01 -2.60
N SER A 32 -9.31 6.75 -2.40
CA SER A 32 -8.42 6.01 -3.30
C SER A 32 -8.80 4.54 -3.32
N VAL A 33 -8.56 3.88 -4.45
CA VAL A 33 -8.80 2.44 -4.63
C VAL A 33 -7.60 1.82 -5.35
N CYS A 34 -7.26 0.58 -5.03
CA CYS A 34 -6.17 -0.15 -5.68
C CYS A 34 -6.47 -1.65 -5.69
N THR A 35 -6.06 -2.34 -6.76
CA THR A 35 -6.15 -3.80 -6.87
C THR A 35 -4.90 -4.48 -6.33
N LEU A 36 -5.09 -5.60 -5.62
CA LEU A 36 -4.03 -6.41 -5.02
C LEU A 36 -4.09 -7.85 -5.52
N SER A 37 -3.02 -8.61 -5.30
CA SER A 37 -2.99 -10.07 -5.58
C SER A 37 -3.50 -10.44 -6.98
N GLY A 38 -3.02 -9.71 -8.01
CA GLY A 38 -3.42 -9.94 -9.39
C GLY A 38 -4.89 -9.62 -9.70
N GLY A 39 -5.54 -8.76 -8.91
CA GLY A 39 -6.94 -8.36 -9.09
C GLY A 39 -7.95 -9.19 -8.30
N THR A 40 -7.49 -10.12 -7.46
CA THR A 40 -8.38 -10.94 -6.60
C THR A 40 -8.82 -10.21 -5.34
N MET A 41 -8.10 -9.17 -4.94
CA MET A 41 -8.42 -8.34 -3.78
C MET A 41 -8.46 -6.86 -4.18
N VAL A 42 -9.27 -6.07 -3.48
CA VAL A 42 -9.32 -4.61 -3.64
C VAL A 42 -9.11 -3.95 -2.30
N ALA A 43 -8.29 -2.91 -2.28
CA ALA A 43 -8.10 -2.03 -1.13
C ALA A 43 -8.70 -0.65 -1.42
N SER A 44 -9.33 -0.03 -0.42
CA SER A 44 -9.75 1.36 -0.50
C SER A 44 -9.37 2.17 0.73
N GLY A 45 -8.98 3.41 0.48
CA GLY A 45 -8.64 4.41 1.48
C GLY A 45 -9.82 5.35 1.68
N HIS A 46 -10.14 5.62 2.95
CA HIS A 46 -11.35 6.35 3.32
C HIS A 46 -11.04 7.69 4.01
N SER A 47 -12.00 8.61 3.92
CA SER A 47 -11.92 9.95 4.52
C SER A 47 -11.92 9.93 6.05
N LEU A 48 -12.38 8.86 6.68
CA LEU A 48 -12.33 8.69 8.14
C LEU A 48 -11.05 7.98 8.61
N GLY A 49 -10.09 7.77 7.70
CA GLY A 49 -8.80 7.17 8.00
C GLY A 49 -8.78 5.65 8.04
N GLN A 50 -9.84 4.99 7.59
CA GLN A 50 -9.86 3.54 7.46
C GLN A 50 -9.24 3.13 6.11
N VAL A 51 -8.54 2.00 6.12
CA VAL A 51 -8.29 1.21 4.92
C VAL A 51 -9.09 -0.07 5.04
N LEU A 52 -9.86 -0.36 4.00
CA LEU A 52 -10.69 -1.56 3.91
C LEU A 52 -10.18 -2.41 2.76
N ILE A 53 -10.16 -3.72 2.96
CA ILE A 53 -9.71 -4.67 1.96
C ILE A 53 -10.75 -5.77 1.82
N TRP A 54 -11.12 -6.07 0.59
CA TRP A 54 -12.10 -7.11 0.26
C TRP A 54 -11.45 -8.19 -0.59
N ASP A 55 -11.71 -9.44 -0.21
CA ASP A 55 -11.51 -10.58 -1.10
C ASP A 55 -12.68 -10.70 -2.07
N CYS A 56 -12.42 -10.49 -3.36
CA CYS A 56 -13.44 -10.55 -4.39
C CYS A 56 -13.90 -11.96 -4.74
N ARG A 57 -13.23 -13.00 -4.21
CA ARG A 57 -13.53 -14.41 -4.45
C ARG A 57 -14.62 -14.94 -3.52
N GLU A 58 -14.71 -14.41 -2.30
CA GLU A 58 -15.64 -14.88 -1.27
C GLU A 58 -17.09 -14.43 -1.51
N GLY A 59 -17.31 -13.48 -2.44
CA GLY A 59 -18.64 -12.95 -2.76
C GLY A 59 -19.29 -12.16 -1.60
N SER A 60 -18.54 -11.88 -0.54
CA SER A 60 -18.98 -11.11 0.62
C SER A 60 -19.00 -9.61 0.34
N PHE A 61 -19.98 -8.91 0.92
CA PHE A 61 -20.04 -7.45 0.91
C PHE A 61 -19.29 -6.83 2.11
N GLN A 62 -18.82 -7.64 3.05
CA GLN A 62 -18.05 -7.19 4.19
C GLN A 62 -16.54 -7.19 3.88
N PRO A 63 -15.79 -6.21 4.38
CA PRO A 63 -14.34 -6.20 4.23
C PRO A 63 -13.72 -7.38 4.97
N SER A 64 -12.78 -8.07 4.31
CA SER A 64 -11.96 -9.13 4.91
C SER A 64 -10.94 -8.55 5.90
N VAL A 65 -10.48 -7.32 5.68
CA VAL A 65 -9.57 -6.60 6.57
C VAL A 65 -10.02 -5.15 6.74
N VAL A 66 -9.97 -4.67 7.99
CA VAL A 66 -10.16 -3.27 8.35
C VAL A 66 -8.94 -2.84 9.15
N CYS A 67 -8.24 -1.79 8.70
CA CYS A 67 -7.15 -1.21 9.47
C CYS A 67 -7.23 0.31 9.51
N VAL A 68 -6.63 0.89 10.54
CA VAL A 68 -6.51 2.34 10.73
C VAL A 68 -5.03 2.64 10.86
N PRO A 69 -4.39 3.26 9.85
CA PRO A 69 -2.94 3.39 9.82
C PRO A 69 -2.42 4.51 10.72
N SER A 70 -3.26 5.51 10.99
CA SER A 70 -2.91 6.63 11.86
C SER A 70 -3.48 6.46 13.25
N LYS A 71 -2.68 6.76 14.27
CA LYS A 71 -3.18 6.90 15.66
C LYS A 71 -3.98 8.19 15.84
N ARG A 72 -3.89 9.13 14.90
CA ARG A 72 -4.67 10.37 14.93
C ARG A 72 -6.09 10.08 14.45
N ARG A 73 -7.06 10.62 15.19
CA ARG A 73 -8.47 10.43 14.89
C ARG A 73 -8.84 11.14 13.58
N LEU A 74 -9.56 10.45 12.69
CA LEU A 74 -10.07 10.96 11.40
C LEU A 74 -8.98 11.39 10.40
N ASP A 75 -7.84 10.72 10.44
CA ASP A 75 -6.74 11.04 9.53
C ASP A 75 -6.93 10.36 8.18
N ALA A 76 -7.42 11.10 7.18
CA ALA A 76 -7.84 10.54 5.91
C ALA A 76 -6.71 9.78 5.20
N VAL A 77 -7.06 8.64 4.59
CA VAL A 77 -6.17 7.93 3.68
C VAL A 77 -6.40 8.49 2.28
N THR A 78 -5.42 9.21 1.74
CA THR A 78 -5.60 10.05 0.56
C THR A 78 -5.19 9.36 -0.74
N ALA A 79 -4.18 8.49 -0.70
CA ALA A 79 -3.73 7.73 -1.84
C ALA A 79 -3.28 6.32 -1.41
N ILE A 80 -3.47 5.33 -2.28
CA ILE A 80 -3.07 3.94 -2.08
C ILE A 80 -2.48 3.42 -3.40
N THR A 81 -1.37 2.69 -3.32
CA THR A 81 -0.74 2.01 -4.44
C THR A 81 -0.20 0.64 -4.02
N ASN A 82 -0.22 -0.31 -4.94
CA ASN A 82 0.32 -1.65 -4.75
C ASN A 82 1.77 -1.74 -5.24
N HIS A 83 2.58 -2.54 -4.56
CA HIS A 83 3.93 -2.80 -5.02
C HIS A 83 3.90 -3.70 -6.27
N SER A 84 4.72 -3.37 -7.28
CA SER A 84 4.74 -4.07 -8.57
C SER A 84 5.08 -5.55 -8.47
N ALA A 85 6.09 -5.91 -7.66
CA ALA A 85 6.53 -7.30 -7.49
C ALA A 85 6.01 -8.02 -6.23
N GLN A 86 5.46 -7.29 -5.26
CA GLN A 86 5.08 -7.82 -3.94
C GLN A 86 3.60 -7.57 -3.75
N THR A 87 2.77 -8.54 -4.15
CA THR A 87 1.32 -8.37 -4.25
C THR A 87 0.62 -8.08 -2.92
N ASN A 88 1.30 -8.35 -1.80
CA ASN A 88 0.81 -8.13 -0.45
C ASN A 88 1.35 -6.84 0.18
N LEU A 89 2.25 -6.12 -0.49
CA LEU A 89 2.77 -4.86 0.01
C LEU A 89 1.95 -3.71 -0.58
N VAL A 90 1.41 -2.88 0.30
CA VAL A 90 0.61 -1.71 -0.04
C VAL A 90 1.28 -0.49 0.53
N CYS A 91 1.54 0.50 -0.32
CA CYS A 91 1.92 1.84 0.12
C CYS A 91 0.66 2.70 0.16
N LEU A 92 0.50 3.46 1.22
CA LEU A 92 -0.63 4.35 1.39
C LEU A 92 -0.18 5.64 2.06
N SER A 93 -0.85 6.73 1.72
CA SER A 93 -0.63 8.01 2.38
C SER A 93 -1.78 8.37 3.31
N PHE A 94 -1.42 8.92 4.46
CA PHE A 94 -2.32 9.42 5.48
C PHE A 94 -1.66 10.63 6.14
N GLY A 95 -2.27 11.24 7.15
CA GLY A 95 -1.68 12.44 7.72
C GLY A 95 -1.97 13.65 6.84
N THR A 96 -3.25 13.96 6.61
CA THR A 96 -3.70 15.00 5.66
C THR A 96 -2.90 16.31 5.77
N ASP A 97 -2.50 16.72 6.97
CA ASP A 97 -1.76 17.97 7.23
C ASP A 97 -0.24 17.82 7.37
N HIS A 98 0.30 16.59 7.37
CA HIS A 98 1.72 16.30 7.61
C HIS A 98 2.33 15.33 6.59
N GLY A 99 1.58 14.97 5.56
CA GLY A 99 2.06 14.19 4.43
C GLY A 99 2.82 12.93 4.80
N VAL A 100 2.17 12.00 5.48
CA VAL A 100 2.78 10.74 5.92
C VAL A 100 2.55 9.65 4.86
N VAL A 101 3.59 8.87 4.59
CA VAL A 101 3.50 7.67 3.76
C VAL A 101 3.81 6.44 4.63
N GLY A 102 2.94 5.44 4.60
CA GLY A 102 3.14 4.17 5.30
C GLY A 102 3.01 2.95 4.42
N PHE A 103 3.58 1.86 4.91
CA PHE A 103 3.65 0.58 4.21
C PHE A 103 2.93 -0.50 5.01
N CYS A 104 2.06 -1.24 4.34
CA CYS A 104 1.27 -2.33 4.90
C CYS A 104 1.59 -3.66 4.25
N ASP A 105 1.70 -4.73 5.05
CA ASP A 105 1.68 -6.11 4.55
C ASP A 105 0.29 -6.72 4.79
N VAL A 106 -0.45 -6.96 3.70
CA VAL A 106 -1.83 -7.46 3.73
C VAL A 106 -1.93 -8.92 4.19
N ARG A 107 -0.81 -9.64 4.31
CA ARG A 107 -0.79 -10.99 4.92
C ARG A 107 -0.89 -10.95 6.44
N GLY A 108 -0.62 -9.81 7.06
CA GLY A 108 -0.61 -9.67 8.52
C GLY A 108 -1.99 -9.91 9.11
N VAL A 109 -2.12 -10.95 9.94
CA VAL A 109 -3.36 -11.35 10.63
C VAL A 109 -3.58 -10.55 11.94
N SER A 110 -2.68 -9.62 12.25
CA SER A 110 -2.69 -8.85 13.50
C SER A 110 -2.94 -7.36 13.22
N HIS A 111 -3.74 -6.74 14.09
CA HIS A 111 -4.26 -5.36 14.05
C HIS A 111 -3.27 -4.21 13.75
N ASP A 112 -1.96 -4.46 13.69
CA ASP A 112 -0.95 -3.53 13.20
C ASP A 112 -0.56 -3.89 11.76
N LEU A 113 -1.38 -3.45 10.80
CA LEU A 113 -1.10 -3.66 9.37
C LEU A 113 0.05 -2.77 8.88
N ILE A 114 0.26 -1.61 9.52
CA ILE A 114 1.34 -0.68 9.18
C ILE A 114 2.65 -1.19 9.76
N THR A 115 3.56 -1.53 8.85
CA THR A 115 4.91 -1.98 9.18
C THR A 115 5.83 -0.80 9.51
N ASN A 116 5.71 0.29 8.74
CA ASN A 116 6.52 1.50 8.89
C ASN A 116 5.77 2.72 8.32
N SER A 117 6.09 3.91 8.81
CA SER A 117 5.61 5.19 8.27
C SER A 117 6.71 6.24 8.27
N TYR A 118 6.66 7.16 7.30
CA TYR A 118 7.67 8.19 7.09
C TYR A 118 6.99 9.52 6.77
N ASP A 119 7.52 10.60 7.33
CA ASP A 119 7.13 11.97 6.96
C ASP A 119 7.70 12.28 5.58
N ALA A 120 6.82 12.36 4.58
CA ALA A 120 7.20 12.58 3.20
C ALA A 120 7.05 14.03 2.78
N ALA A 121 6.09 14.76 3.34
CA ALA A 121 5.81 16.13 2.95
C ALA A 121 5.30 16.97 4.13
N THR A 122 5.06 18.26 3.90
CA THR A 122 4.50 19.17 4.91
C THR A 122 3.02 19.46 4.71
N SER A 123 2.41 18.79 3.72
CA SER A 123 1.01 18.95 3.34
C SER A 123 0.43 17.63 2.83
N THR A 124 -0.82 17.65 2.36
CA THR A 124 -1.55 16.46 1.94
C THR A 124 -0.85 15.77 0.78
N VAL A 125 -0.48 14.50 0.98
CA VAL A 125 -0.04 13.65 -0.14
C VAL A 125 -1.24 13.38 -1.04
N THR A 126 -1.13 13.77 -2.30
CA THR A 126 -2.19 13.64 -3.31
C THR A 126 -2.02 12.38 -4.14
N GLN A 127 -0.80 11.87 -4.27
CA GLN A 127 -0.52 10.69 -5.07
C GLN A 127 0.70 9.94 -4.53
N VAL A 128 0.63 8.62 -4.60
CA VAL A 128 1.77 7.70 -4.40
C VAL A 128 1.81 6.72 -5.56
N GLY A 129 3.01 6.29 -5.96
CA GLY A 129 3.16 5.33 -7.05
C GLY A 129 4.50 4.62 -7.03
N PHE A 130 4.46 3.28 -7.07
CA PHE A 130 5.65 2.48 -7.32
C PHE A 130 6.02 2.50 -8.80
N HIS A 131 7.32 2.39 -9.08
CA HIS A 131 7.77 2.18 -10.45
C HIS A 131 7.33 0.79 -10.94
N PRO A 132 6.73 0.69 -12.14
CA PRO A 132 6.10 -0.55 -12.62
C PRO A 132 7.10 -1.70 -12.77
N GLU A 133 8.32 -1.41 -13.25
CA GLU A 133 9.35 -2.43 -13.47
C GLU A 133 10.35 -2.57 -12.29
N CYS A 134 10.44 -1.53 -11.45
CA CYS A 134 11.52 -1.40 -10.47
C CYS A 134 10.90 -1.06 -9.12
N GLY A 135 10.26 -2.05 -8.48
CA GLY A 135 9.50 -1.84 -7.22
C GLY A 135 10.30 -1.22 -6.06
N ASN A 136 11.62 -1.15 -6.17
CA ASN A 136 12.50 -0.42 -5.25
C ASN A 136 12.39 1.11 -5.37
N HIS A 137 11.65 1.64 -6.34
CA HIS A 137 11.41 3.07 -6.48
C HIS A 137 9.95 3.41 -6.18
N LEU A 138 9.76 4.40 -5.33
CA LEU A 138 8.46 4.96 -4.96
C LEU A 138 8.51 6.48 -5.13
N VAL A 139 7.47 7.04 -5.72
CA VAL A 139 7.28 8.49 -5.83
C VAL A 139 6.03 8.89 -5.04
N CYS A 140 6.13 10.01 -4.34
CA CYS A 140 5.05 10.68 -3.62
C CYS A 140 4.96 12.13 -4.08
N ALA A 141 3.74 12.59 -4.36
CA ALA A 141 3.42 13.97 -4.68
C ALA A 141 2.53 14.59 -3.60
N SER A 142 2.83 15.84 -3.25
CA SER A 142 2.12 16.60 -2.20
C SER A 142 1.45 17.85 -2.76
N ALA A 143 0.38 18.29 -2.08
CA ALA A 143 -0.35 19.51 -2.39
C ALA A 143 0.50 20.78 -2.20
N ASP A 144 1.59 20.72 -1.42
CA ASP A 144 2.57 21.81 -1.28
C ASP A 144 3.52 21.95 -2.49
N GLY A 145 3.36 21.10 -3.52
CA GLY A 145 4.19 21.09 -4.72
C GLY A 145 5.46 20.23 -4.59
N SER A 146 5.68 19.60 -3.43
CA SER A 146 6.82 18.70 -3.23
C SER A 146 6.63 17.37 -3.95
N LEU A 147 7.74 16.84 -4.47
CA LEU A 147 7.87 15.48 -4.98
C LEU A 147 8.98 14.78 -4.21
N VAL A 148 8.66 13.65 -3.59
CA VAL A 148 9.63 12.81 -2.90
C VAL A 148 9.79 11.51 -3.67
N HIS A 149 11.04 11.14 -3.89
CA HIS A 149 11.43 9.88 -4.51
C HIS A 149 12.27 9.08 -3.52
N TRP A 150 11.84 7.85 -3.25
CA TRP A 150 12.64 6.89 -2.51
C TRP A 150 13.22 5.87 -3.48
N ASP A 151 14.52 5.62 -3.32
CA ASP A 151 15.24 4.53 -3.98
C ASP A 151 15.82 3.61 -2.91
N VAL A 152 15.29 2.39 -2.81
CA VAL A 152 15.75 1.35 -1.89
C VAL A 152 16.59 0.26 -2.58
N SER A 153 17.05 0.49 -3.81
CA SER A 153 17.88 -0.46 -4.56
C SER A 153 19.20 -0.79 -3.83
N ALA A 154 19.80 0.19 -3.16
CA ALA A 154 21.07 0.03 -2.46
C ALA A 154 20.99 -0.92 -1.24
N VAL A 155 19.82 -1.04 -0.61
CA VAL A 155 19.61 -1.97 0.53
C VAL A 155 19.73 -3.43 0.06
N ASN A 156 19.26 -3.72 -1.15
CA ASN A 156 19.36 -5.05 -1.75
C ASN A 156 20.81 -5.41 -2.12
N THR A 157 21.59 -4.42 -2.59
CA THR A 157 23.00 -4.62 -2.95
C THR A 157 23.86 -4.94 -1.71
N LEU A 158 23.62 -4.25 -0.60
CA LEU A 158 24.34 -4.50 0.66
C LEU A 158 23.99 -5.88 1.25
N LEU A 159 22.73 -6.28 1.27
CA LEU A 159 22.32 -7.61 1.75
C LEU A 159 22.86 -8.76 0.89
N ASN A 160 22.96 -8.57 -0.43
CA ASN A 160 23.58 -9.53 -1.33
C ASN A 160 25.10 -9.61 -1.18
N SER A 161 25.78 -8.48 -0.92
CA SER A 161 27.23 -8.45 -0.66
C SER A 161 27.62 -9.17 0.63
N ILE A 162 26.78 -9.08 1.68
CA ILE A 162 27.02 -9.75 2.96
C ILE A 162 26.83 -11.28 2.85
N ARG A 163 25.95 -11.75 1.96
CA ARG A 163 25.73 -13.18 1.71
C ARG A 163 26.83 -13.87 0.89
N LEU A 164 27.78 -13.13 0.30
CA LEU A 164 28.79 -13.66 -0.62
C LEU A 164 30.23 -13.67 -0.06
N LEU A 165 30.44 -13.45 1.23
CA LEU A 165 31.74 -13.74 1.84
C LEU A 165 31.77 -15.20 2.31
N PRO A 166 32.38 -16.15 1.58
CA PRO A 166 32.73 -17.43 2.17
C PRO A 166 33.67 -17.14 3.34
N TYR A 167 33.27 -17.61 4.52
CA TYR A 167 34.13 -17.67 5.69
C TYR A 167 35.29 -18.63 5.39
N ASN A 168 36.40 -18.09 4.86
CA ASN A 168 37.62 -18.85 4.63
C ASN A 168 38.31 -19.10 5.98
N ASN A 169 37.94 -20.21 6.62
CA ASN A 169 38.73 -20.80 7.68
C ASN A 169 40.02 -21.38 7.07
N THR A 170 41.06 -20.56 6.97
CA THR A 170 42.42 -21.08 6.78
C THR A 170 43.07 -21.24 8.15
N HIS A 171 42.73 -22.35 8.82
CA HIS A 171 43.65 -22.94 9.78
C HIS A 171 44.92 -23.33 9.02
N THR A 172 45.95 -22.48 9.08
CA THR A 172 47.31 -22.89 8.81
C THR A 172 47.97 -23.21 10.15
N THR A 173 47.89 -24.50 10.49
CA THR A 173 48.88 -25.12 11.37
C THR A 173 50.25 -25.00 10.71
N GLN A 174 51.19 -24.29 11.33
CA GLN A 174 52.62 -24.52 11.09
C GLN A 174 53.38 -24.48 12.40
N SER A 175 53.93 -25.69 12.70
CA SER A 175 55.09 -26.08 13.53
C SER A 175 55.27 -25.47 14.92
#